data_AF-A0A9J6G6X5-F1
#
_entry.id   AF-A0A9J6G6X5-F1
#
_cell.length_a   1.000
_cell.length_b   1.000
_cell.length_c   1.000
_cell.angle_alpha   90.00
_cell.angle_beta   90.00
_cell.angle_gamma   90.00
#
_symmetry.space_group_name_H-M   'P 1'
#
loop_
_entity.id
_entity.type
_entity.pdbx_description
1 polymer ?
#
loop_
_entity_poly.entity_id
_entity_poly.type
_entity_poly.pdbx_seq_one_letter_code
_entity_poly.pdbx_strand_id
1 'polypeptide(L)'
;MHSPEVTMAIPPPPSLYAGYTEVGRVPKGARNIRVEEQGPSSNYLAVQGAGDGEFFLNGDWLVQWSGEYAAAGTTLFYQRQGERDTLHAPGPTKQELVLYVSGRMCDGTGREMALSVCLAESSSYWKRIRRC
;
A
#
# COMPACT_ATOMS: atom_id res chain seq x y z
N MET A 1 20.53 -11.54 24.19
CA MET A 1 19.36 -10.65 24.34
C MET A 1 18.75 -10.52 22.95
N HIS A 2 17.80 -11.39 22.62
CA HIS A 2 17.14 -11.41 21.31
C HIS A 2 15.93 -10.49 21.35
N SER A 3 15.86 -9.53 20.42
CA SER A 3 14.67 -8.69 20.22
C SER A 3 13.51 -9.58 19.73
N PRO A 4 12.26 -9.35 20.19
CA PRO A 4 11.13 -10.13 19.69
C PRO A 4 10.83 -9.70 18.25
N GLU A 5 10.89 -10.66 17.32
CA GLU A 5 10.22 -10.53 16.02
C GLU A 5 8.71 -10.54 16.27
N VAL A 6 8.08 -9.37 16.16
CA VAL A 6 6.62 -9.27 16.09
C VAL A 6 6.24 -9.19 14.62
N THR A 7 6.11 -10.36 14.01
CA THR A 7 5.34 -10.58 12.80
C THR A 7 3.88 -10.21 13.11
N MET A 8 3.32 -9.24 12.39
CA MET A 8 1.95 -8.79 12.61
C MET A 8 1.03 -9.59 11.70
N ALA A 9 0.49 -10.70 12.22
CA ALA A 9 -0.62 -11.38 11.58
C ALA A 9 -1.80 -10.39 11.43
N ILE A 10 -2.06 -9.94 10.21
CA ILE A 10 -3.24 -9.16 9.84
C ILE A 10 -4.47 -10.01 10.19
N PRO A 11 -5.45 -9.52 10.97
CA PRO A 11 -6.67 -10.29 11.24
C PRO A 11 -7.40 -10.56 9.91
N PRO A 12 -7.93 -11.78 9.67
CA PRO A 12 -8.70 -12.04 8.46
C PRO A 12 -9.91 -11.09 8.43
N PRO A 13 -10.15 -10.36 7.33
CA PRO A 13 -11.22 -9.38 7.28
C PRO A 13 -12.60 -10.05 7.40
N PRO A 14 -13.59 -9.39 8.03
CA PRO A 14 -14.99 -9.79 7.91
C PRO A 14 -15.37 -9.72 6.43
N SER A 15 -15.76 -10.87 5.90
CA SER A 15 -16.02 -11.14 4.50
C SER A 15 -17.17 -10.30 3.92
N LEU A 16 -16.91 -9.08 3.39
CA LEU A 16 -17.88 -8.34 2.56
C LEU A 16 -17.28 -7.41 1.46
N TYR A 17 -15.96 -7.23 1.35
CA TYR A 17 -15.36 -6.67 0.13
C TYR A 17 -14.55 -7.76 -0.59
N ALA A 18 -15.10 -8.19 -1.72
CA ALA A 18 -14.44 -9.04 -2.67
C ALA A 18 -13.07 -8.43 -3.03
N GLY A 19 -11.98 -9.07 -2.61
CA GLY A 19 -10.67 -8.90 -3.23
C GLY A 19 -9.70 -7.88 -2.63
N TYR A 20 -10.13 -6.86 -1.89
CA TYR A 20 -9.24 -5.77 -1.38
C TYR A 20 -9.16 -5.72 0.15
N THR A 21 -7.95 -5.68 0.71
CA THR A 21 -7.69 -5.51 2.16
C THR A 21 -6.95 -4.19 2.40
N GLU A 22 -7.48 -3.31 3.27
CA GLU A 22 -6.79 -2.07 3.65
C GLU A 22 -5.54 -2.40 4.48
N VAL A 23 -4.40 -1.78 4.14
CA VAL A 23 -3.11 -2.02 4.80
C VAL A 23 -2.44 -0.75 5.32
N GLY A 24 -2.93 0.43 4.96
CA GLY A 24 -2.40 1.68 5.48
C GLY A 24 -3.01 2.92 4.84
N ARG A 25 -2.67 4.08 5.39
CA ARG A 25 -3.12 5.39 4.90
C ARG A 25 -1.96 6.36 4.81
N VAL A 26 -1.93 7.15 3.75
CA VAL A 26 -0.97 8.23 3.51
C VAL A 26 -1.72 9.56 3.65
N PRO A 27 -1.41 10.38 4.66
CA PRO A 27 -2.14 11.61 4.92
C PRO A 27 -1.92 12.64 3.79
N LYS A 28 -2.88 13.56 3.66
CA LYS A 28 -2.72 14.76 2.84
C LYS A 28 -1.46 15.53 3.24
N GLY A 29 -0.70 16.00 2.25
CA GLY A 29 0.54 16.74 2.43
C GLY A 29 1.79 15.87 2.51
N ALA A 30 1.63 14.54 2.52
CA ALA A 30 2.74 13.60 2.57
C ALA A 30 3.73 13.76 1.40
N ARG A 31 5.02 13.63 1.70
CA ARG A 31 6.14 13.74 0.75
C ARG A 31 7.08 12.54 0.91
N ASN A 32 7.85 12.28 -0.15
CA ASN A 32 8.86 11.21 -0.21
C ASN A 32 8.28 9.84 0.16
N ILE A 33 7.05 9.56 -0.29
CA ILE A 33 6.33 8.33 -0.02
C ILE A 33 7.07 7.19 -0.73
N ARG A 34 7.32 6.12 0.02
CA ARG A 34 7.81 4.85 -0.50
C ARG A 34 6.89 3.76 0.02
N VAL A 35 6.62 2.73 -0.77
CA VAL A 35 5.84 1.55 -0.39
C VAL A 35 6.53 0.38 -1.07
N GLU A 36 6.84 -0.66 -0.31
CA GLU A 36 7.53 -1.84 -0.84
C GLU A 36 6.97 -3.08 -0.17
N GLU A 37 6.70 -4.10 -0.97
CA GLU A 37 6.47 -5.44 -0.45
C GLU A 37 7.79 -6.02 0.10
N GLN A 38 7.74 -6.58 1.32
CA GLN A 38 8.92 -7.22 1.92
C GLN A 38 9.30 -8.56 1.30
N GLY A 39 8.38 -9.19 0.55
CA GLY A 39 8.62 -10.46 -0.11
C GLY A 39 7.64 -10.66 -1.27
N PRO A 40 7.94 -11.59 -2.20
CA PRO A 40 7.07 -11.86 -3.32
C PRO A 40 5.70 -12.38 -2.86
N SER A 41 4.64 -11.85 -3.46
CA SER A 41 3.27 -12.28 -3.23
C SER A 41 2.41 -12.24 -4.50
N SER A 42 1.41 -13.12 -4.56
CA SER A 42 0.38 -13.12 -5.62
C SER A 42 -0.57 -11.92 -5.57
N ASN A 43 -0.37 -11.02 -4.60
CA ASN A 43 -1.21 -9.85 -4.41
C ASN A 43 -0.71 -8.67 -5.24
N TYR A 44 -1.55 -7.64 -5.35
CA TYR A 44 -1.22 -6.39 -6.02
C TYR A 44 -1.49 -5.21 -5.08
N LEU A 45 -0.55 -4.26 -5.02
CA LEU A 45 -0.75 -2.99 -4.33
C LEU A 45 -1.79 -2.15 -5.07
N ALA A 46 -2.78 -1.63 -4.36
CA ALA A 46 -3.76 -0.70 -4.90
C ALA A 46 -3.80 0.59 -4.07
N VAL A 47 -4.11 1.70 -4.74
CA VAL A 47 -4.12 3.03 -4.14
C VAL A 47 -5.40 3.76 -4.49
N GLN A 48 -6.13 4.18 -3.47
CA GLN A 48 -7.40 4.90 -3.61
C GLN A 48 -7.31 6.30 -2.98
N GLY A 49 -7.97 7.29 -3.57
CA GLY A 49 -8.23 8.57 -2.93
C GLY A 49 -9.31 8.44 -1.86
N ALA A 50 -9.04 8.89 -0.63
CA ALA A 50 -10.03 8.81 0.44
C ALA A 50 -11.20 9.80 0.27
N GLY A 51 -11.00 10.88 -0.50
CA GLY A 51 -11.99 11.94 -0.67
C GLY A 51 -13.07 11.64 -1.72
N ASP A 52 -12.70 10.92 -2.78
CA ASP A 52 -13.55 10.59 -3.94
C ASP A 52 -13.82 9.08 -4.07
N GLY A 53 -13.03 8.23 -3.41
CA GLY A 53 -13.10 6.78 -3.56
C GLY A 53 -12.54 6.29 -4.90
N GLU A 54 -11.86 7.14 -5.67
CA GLU A 54 -11.31 6.78 -6.97
C GLU A 54 -9.98 6.03 -6.80
N PHE A 55 -9.80 4.95 -7.55
CA PHE A 55 -8.52 4.25 -7.58
C PHE A 55 -7.56 4.91 -8.55
N PHE A 56 -6.40 5.33 -8.04
CA PHE A 56 -5.30 5.80 -8.87
C PHE A 56 -4.41 4.65 -9.36
N LEU A 57 -4.40 3.55 -8.62
CA LEU A 57 -3.62 2.36 -8.95
C LEU A 57 -4.40 1.08 -8.60
N ASN A 58 -4.44 0.15 -9.54
CA ASN A 58 -4.92 -1.23 -9.39
C ASN A 58 -6.33 -1.35 -8.76
N GLY A 59 -7.25 -0.47 -9.15
CA GLY A 59 -8.66 -0.52 -8.78
C GLY A 59 -9.53 -1.32 -9.75
N ASP A 60 -10.80 -1.49 -9.37
CA ASP A 60 -11.84 -2.05 -10.24
C ASP A 60 -11.46 -3.37 -10.93
N TRP A 61 -10.73 -4.23 -10.21
CA TRP A 61 -10.25 -5.54 -10.70
C TRP A 61 -9.25 -5.47 -11.86
N LEU A 62 -8.75 -4.28 -12.19
CA LEU A 62 -7.77 -4.08 -13.23
C LEU A 62 -6.36 -4.00 -12.62
N VAL A 63 -5.45 -4.84 -13.12
CA VAL A 63 -4.02 -4.73 -12.81
C VAL A 63 -3.38 -3.87 -13.90
N GLN A 64 -2.74 -2.79 -13.48
CA GLN A 64 -2.01 -1.88 -14.34
C GLN A 64 -0.54 -2.30 -14.49
N TRP A 65 0.07 -1.89 -15.60
CA TRP A 65 1.48 -2.14 -15.88
C TRP A 65 2.39 -1.34 -14.93
N SER A 66 3.68 -1.66 -14.92
CA SER A 66 4.65 -0.75 -14.28
C SER A 66 4.68 0.57 -15.05
N GLY A 67 4.71 1.69 -14.33
CA GLY A 67 4.65 3.01 -14.96
C GLY A 67 4.34 4.15 -13.98
N GLU A 68 3.96 5.28 -14.57
CA GLU A 68 3.67 6.53 -13.87
C GLU A 68 2.17 6.81 -13.87
N TYR A 69 1.62 7.14 -12.70
CA TYR A 69 0.20 7.39 -12.51
C TYR A 69 -0.03 8.69 -11.76
N ALA A 70 -0.85 9.59 -12.30
CA ALA A 70 -1.25 10.80 -11.58
C ALA A 70 -2.17 10.41 -10.41
N ALA A 71 -1.82 10.85 -9.21
CA ALA A 71 -2.59 10.54 -8.00
C ALA A 71 -2.53 11.69 -7.01
N ALA A 72 -3.70 12.17 -6.56
CA ALA A 72 -3.80 13.18 -5.51
C ALA A 72 -2.80 14.35 -5.67
N GLY A 73 -2.57 14.85 -6.89
CA GLY A 73 -1.65 15.96 -7.15
C GLY A 73 -0.14 15.66 -7.08
N THR A 74 0.24 14.39 -7.06
CA THR A 74 1.61 13.88 -7.28
C THR A 74 1.59 12.79 -8.36
N THR A 75 2.76 12.30 -8.75
CA THR A 75 2.91 11.08 -9.57
C THR A 75 3.27 9.90 -8.68
N LEU A 76 2.62 8.76 -8.90
CA LEU A 76 3.03 7.45 -8.38
C LEU A 76 3.93 6.79 -9.42
N PHE A 77 5.14 6.43 -9.02
CA PHE A 77 6.05 5.60 -9.78
C PHE A 77 5.87 4.17 -9.29
N TYR A 78 5.06 3.39 -9.99
CA TYR A 78 4.74 2.01 -9.64
C TYR A 78 5.57 1.04 -10.46
N GLN A 79 6.18 0.07 -9.80
CA GLN A 79 6.93 -0.98 -10.45
C GLN A 79 6.65 -2.33 -9.81
N ARG A 80 6.33 -3.31 -10.67
CA ARG A 80 6.25 -4.72 -10.32
C ARG A 80 7.39 -5.48 -10.96
N GLN A 81 8.26 -6.08 -10.15
CA GLN A 81 9.33 -6.98 -10.60
C GLN A 81 9.06 -8.39 -10.08
N GLY A 82 8.70 -9.31 -10.97
CA GLY A 82 8.22 -10.64 -10.57
C GLY A 82 6.90 -10.52 -9.79
N GLU A 83 6.90 -11.02 -8.55
CA GLU A 83 5.76 -10.94 -7.63
C GLU A 83 5.97 -9.88 -6.54
N ARG A 84 6.79 -8.86 -6.81
CA ARG A 84 7.12 -7.81 -5.85
C ARG A 84 6.73 -6.44 -6.36
N ASP A 85 5.84 -5.78 -5.63
CA ASP A 85 5.42 -4.40 -5.88
C ASP A 85 6.26 -3.39 -5.10
N THR A 86 6.59 -2.31 -5.80
CA THR A 86 7.23 -1.12 -5.25
C THR A 86 6.54 0.12 -5.79
N LEU A 87 6.42 1.13 -4.93
CA LEU A 87 5.82 2.41 -5.28
C LEU A 87 6.60 3.54 -4.61
N HIS A 88 6.84 4.59 -5.38
CA HIS A 88 7.41 5.84 -4.89
C HIS A 88 6.54 7.02 -5.33
N ALA A 89 6.41 8.04 -4.49
CA ALA A 89 5.79 9.30 -4.87
C ALA A 89 6.46 10.49 -4.16
N PRO A 90 6.92 11.52 -4.90
CA PRO A 90 7.59 12.67 -4.30
C PRO A 90 6.65 13.52 -3.42
N GLY A 91 5.36 13.57 -3.73
CA GLY A 91 4.39 14.44 -3.05
C GLY A 91 4.58 15.93 -3.39
N PRO A 92 3.89 16.84 -2.68
CA PRO A 92 2.93 16.58 -1.61
C PRO A 92 1.62 16.02 -2.16
N THR A 93 0.98 15.11 -1.43
CA THR A 93 -0.39 14.69 -1.75
C THR A 93 -1.39 15.80 -1.42
N LYS A 94 -2.41 15.99 -2.28
CA LYS A 94 -3.49 16.96 -2.13
C LYS A 94 -4.69 16.40 -1.36
N GLN A 95 -4.76 15.07 -1.23
CA GLN A 95 -5.73 14.34 -0.40
C GLN A 95 -5.08 13.13 0.27
N GLU A 96 -5.78 12.56 1.26
CA GLU A 96 -5.38 11.28 1.86
C GLU A 96 -5.50 10.15 0.82
N LEU A 97 -4.53 9.24 0.83
CA LEU A 97 -4.57 8.01 0.05
C LEU A 97 -4.76 6.81 0.98
N VAL A 98 -5.55 5.84 0.56
CA VAL A 98 -5.70 4.55 1.22
C VAL A 98 -4.96 3.50 0.42
N LEU A 99 -4.11 2.74 1.10
CA LEU A 99 -3.35 1.63 0.52
C LEU A 99 -4.13 0.34 0.75
N TYR A 100 -4.33 -0.39 -0.32
CA TYR A 100 -4.97 -1.69 -0.33
C TYR A 100 -4.04 -2.74 -0.92
N VAL A 101 -4.34 -3.99 -0.60
CA VAL A 101 -3.77 -5.14 -1.26
C VAL A 101 -4.89 -5.95 -1.85
N SER A 102 -4.79 -6.28 -3.13
CA SER A 102 -5.74 -7.18 -3.77
C SER A 102 -5.18 -8.57 -3.96
N GLY A 103 -5.89 -9.57 -3.46
CA GLY A 103 -5.50 -10.97 -3.60
C GLY A 103 -6.25 -11.65 -4.73
N ARG A 104 -5.63 -12.64 -5.38
CA ARG A 104 -6.40 -13.61 -6.17
C ARG A 104 -7.26 -14.41 -5.20
N MET A 105 -8.58 -14.37 -5.36
CA MET A 105 -9.52 -15.15 -4.55
C MET A 105 -9.28 -16.67 -4.57
N CYS A 106 -8.35 -17.18 -5.39
CA CYS A 106 -8.21 -18.59 -5.68
C CYS A 106 -7.04 -19.30 -4.97
N ASP A 107 -6.08 -18.61 -4.35
CA ASP A 107 -4.88 -19.29 -3.83
C ASP A 107 -4.84 -19.49 -2.30
N GLY A 108 -5.69 -18.82 -1.52
CA GLY A 108 -5.79 -19.04 -0.06
C GLY A 108 -4.50 -18.78 0.72
N THR A 109 -3.44 -18.31 0.06
CA THR A 109 -2.15 -18.02 0.67
C THR A 109 -2.09 -16.55 1.03
N GLY A 110 -2.76 -16.18 2.11
CA GLY A 110 -2.59 -14.88 2.76
C GLY A 110 -1.16 -14.73 3.27
N ARG A 111 -0.23 -14.38 2.39
CA ARG A 111 1.13 -13.99 2.76
C ARG A 111 1.08 -12.56 3.28
N GLU A 112 1.71 -12.36 4.43
CA GLU A 112 1.77 -11.09 5.14
C GLU A 112 2.51 -10.05 4.29
N MET A 113 1.79 -9.00 3.90
CA MET A 113 2.43 -7.81 3.40
C MET A 113 2.97 -7.00 4.57
N ALA A 114 4.26 -6.79 4.60
CA ALA A 114 4.83 -5.67 5.31
C ALA A 114 5.11 -4.57 4.29
N LEU A 115 4.61 -3.36 4.56
CA LEU A 115 4.83 -2.17 3.76
C LEU A 115 5.70 -1.20 4.56
N SER A 116 6.77 -0.70 3.96
CA SER A 116 7.56 0.40 4.54
C SER A 116 7.06 1.71 3.96
N VAL A 117 6.26 2.47 4.70
CA VAL A 117 5.82 3.82 4.33
C VAL A 117 6.69 4.87 5.04
N CYS A 118 7.69 5.43 4.36
CA CYS A 118 8.42 6.59 4.87
C CYS A 118 7.67 7.87 4.46
N LEU A 119 7.05 8.52 5.45
CA LEU A 119 6.38 9.82 5.30
C LEU A 119 7.21 10.87 6.03
N ALA A 120 7.66 11.91 5.33
CA ALA A 120 8.29 13.06 5.99
C ALA A 120 7.22 13.95 6.67
N GLU A 121 6.96 13.65 7.96
CA GLU A 121 6.34 14.40 9.10
C GLU A 121 5.06 15.25 8.85
N SER A 122 3.99 15.22 9.65
CA SER A 122 3.83 14.98 11.09
C SER A 122 2.46 14.35 11.43
N SER A 123 2.41 13.11 11.95
CA SER A 123 1.23 12.64 12.68
C SER A 123 1.62 11.47 13.59
N SER A 124 1.23 11.59 14.87
CA SER A 124 1.56 10.73 16.01
C SER A 124 1.02 9.29 15.92
N TYR A 125 0.38 8.90 14.81
CA TYR A 125 -0.39 7.67 14.69
C TYR A 125 0.43 6.43 14.24
N TRP A 126 1.70 6.60 13.84
CA TRP A 126 2.38 5.60 12.99
C TRP A 126 3.60 4.87 13.58
N LYS A 127 3.66 4.65 14.90
CA LYS A 127 4.86 4.07 15.55
C LYS A 127 5.16 2.58 15.27
N ARG A 128 4.60 1.96 14.22
CA ARG A 128 4.83 0.53 13.93
C ARG A 128 4.92 0.19 12.45
N ILE A 129 5.72 0.96 11.72
CA ILE A 129 6.37 0.53 10.48
C ILE A 129 7.83 0.93 10.66
N ARG A 130 8.77 -0.01 10.50
CA ARG A 130 10.18 0.23 10.87
C ARG A 130 10.70 1.44 10.10
N ARG A 131 11.27 2.37 10.87
CA ARG A 131 12.02 3.53 10.42
C ARG A 131 13.01 3.11 9.32
N CYS A 132 13.00 3.85 8.21
CA CYS A 132 14.23 4.28 7.57
C CYS A 132 15.16 4.81 8.70
#